data_AF-A0A132GS82-F1
#
_entry.id   AF-A0A132GS82-F1
#
_cell.length_a   1.000
_cell.length_b   1.000
_cell.length_c   1.000
_cell.angle_alpha   90.00
_cell.angle_beta   90.00
_cell.angle_gamma   90.00
#
_symmetry.space_group_name_H-M   'P 1'
#
loop_
_entity.id
_entity.type
_entity.pdbx_description
1 polymer ?
#
loop_
_entity_poly.entity_id
_entity_poly.type
_entity_poly.pdbx_seq_one_letter_code
_entity_poly.pdbx_strand_id
1 'polypeptide(L)'
;LNPRKKKSPRPVAVPVVPLSLRKRKNRVLAVALVVRNKARYQTKGVSSDGRSAFLHIRNSISMDIQTCLNKLGYVGVLNFATVDKDGAPQVRNISAIHYEGTDIYFLTARGKSFCRQLIDNGQVQILGYTRYKETIRVSGKAVQVPKAEQVKWRDLIYEEQPYLENVYPGETKNIDTMFVIKDYTIEYFCLSTRPITREYFTVGNAVVKPKGYQITDACIGCGTCQKVCPQNAIDAGEPFIIRQNNCLQCGNCFEHCPVEAIIRR
;
A
#
# COMPACT_ATOMS: atom_id res chain seq x y z
N LEU A 1 -22.44 9.89 68.85
CA LEU A 1 -21.38 10.44 67.96
C LEU A 1 -20.21 9.45 67.95
N ASN A 2 -20.07 8.63 66.91
CA ASN A 2 -19.04 7.59 66.82
C ASN A 2 -18.38 7.65 65.42
N PRO A 3 -17.03 7.75 65.29
CA PRO A 3 -16.40 8.16 64.05
C PRO A 3 -16.15 6.99 63.07
N ARG A 4 -16.22 7.32 61.77
CA ARG A 4 -16.04 6.40 60.63
C ARG A 4 -14.63 5.81 60.59
N LYS A 5 -14.51 4.48 60.61
CA LYS A 5 -13.27 3.76 60.26
C LYS A 5 -13.05 3.80 58.74
N LYS A 6 -11.97 4.45 58.29
CA LYS A 6 -11.45 4.35 56.91
C LYS A 6 -10.86 2.94 56.69
N LYS A 7 -11.35 2.20 55.70
CA LYS A 7 -10.69 0.97 55.20
C LYS A 7 -9.69 1.37 54.11
N SER A 8 -8.46 0.84 54.19
CA SER A 8 -7.43 0.96 53.16
C SER A 8 -7.75 0.09 51.93
N PRO A 9 -7.35 0.49 50.71
CA PRO A 9 -7.51 -0.35 49.53
C PRO A 9 -6.45 -1.44 49.47
N ARG A 10 -6.85 -2.66 49.05
CA ARG A 10 -5.94 -3.80 48.80
C ARG A 10 -5.13 -3.57 47.51
N PRO A 11 -3.89 -4.07 47.42
CA PRO A 11 -3.07 -3.92 46.21
C PRO A 11 -3.64 -4.78 45.07
N VAL A 12 -3.73 -4.19 43.88
CA VAL A 12 -4.08 -4.86 42.63
C VAL A 12 -2.83 -5.56 42.09
N ALA A 13 -2.92 -6.85 41.80
CA ALA A 13 -1.84 -7.62 41.20
C ALA A 13 -1.56 -7.15 39.76
N VAL A 14 -0.29 -6.88 39.45
CA VAL A 14 0.17 -6.58 38.08
C VAL A 14 0.31 -7.89 37.31
N PRO A 15 -0.25 -8.04 36.09
CA PRO A 15 -0.09 -9.27 35.32
C PRO A 15 1.37 -9.42 34.86
N VAL A 16 1.95 -10.59 35.13
CA VAL A 16 3.28 -10.99 34.65
C VAL A 16 3.17 -11.31 33.14
N VAL A 17 3.89 -10.54 32.32
CA VAL A 17 3.95 -10.75 30.87
C VAL A 17 4.83 -11.99 30.55
N PRO A 18 4.35 -12.97 29.77
CA PRO A 18 5.14 -14.15 29.38
C PRO A 18 6.43 -13.79 28.62
N LEU A 19 7.50 -14.54 28.86
CA LEU A 19 8.84 -14.32 28.26
C LEU A 19 8.86 -14.32 26.72
N SER A 20 7.88 -14.96 26.07
CA SER A 20 7.76 -15.02 24.60
C SER A 20 7.42 -13.66 23.96
N LEU A 21 6.69 -12.79 24.67
CA LEU A 21 6.35 -11.43 24.23
C LEU A 21 7.53 -10.43 24.35
N ARG A 22 8.54 -10.74 25.18
CA ARG A 22 9.76 -9.91 25.31
C ARG A 22 10.65 -9.99 24.06
N LYS A 23 10.71 -11.14 23.38
CA LYS A 23 11.55 -11.30 22.17
C LYS A 23 11.00 -10.56 20.94
N ARG A 24 9.68 -10.40 20.80
CA ARG A 24 9.06 -9.62 19.71
C ARG A 24 9.12 -8.10 19.94
N LYS A 25 9.00 -7.62 21.19
CA LYS A 25 9.18 -6.20 21.51
C LYS A 25 10.57 -5.67 21.13
N ASN A 26 11.63 -6.48 21.23
CA ASN A 26 12.98 -6.07 20.86
C ASN A 26 13.18 -5.87 19.34
N ARG A 27 12.45 -6.58 18.48
CA ARG A 27 12.49 -6.34 17.02
C ARG A 27 11.69 -5.09 16.62
N VAL A 28 10.55 -4.84 17.27
CA VAL A 28 9.73 -3.64 17.02
C VAL A 28 10.41 -2.37 17.58
N LEU A 29 11.09 -2.46 18.72
CA LEU A 29 11.89 -1.34 19.24
C LEU A 29 13.09 -1.01 18.36
N ALA A 30 13.76 -2.01 17.77
CA ALA A 30 14.91 -1.78 16.88
C ALA A 30 14.51 -0.97 15.64
N VAL A 31 13.35 -1.24 15.04
CA VAL A 31 12.84 -0.47 13.89
C VAL A 31 12.33 0.91 14.31
N ALA A 32 11.68 1.02 15.48
CA ALA A 32 11.20 2.30 16.00
C ALA A 32 12.34 3.25 16.42
N LEU A 33 13.48 2.73 16.89
CA LEU A 33 14.65 3.55 17.23
C LEU A 33 15.29 4.18 15.99
N VAL A 34 15.32 3.45 14.87
CA VAL A 34 15.85 3.97 13.59
C VAL A 34 14.98 5.10 13.03
N VAL A 35 13.67 5.05 13.25
CA VAL A 35 12.73 6.08 12.77
C VAL A 35 12.68 7.29 13.71
N ARG A 36 12.87 7.11 15.03
CA ARG A 36 12.82 8.22 16.02
C ARG A 36 14.04 9.14 16.00
N ASN A 37 15.20 8.68 15.51
CA ASN A 37 16.42 9.50 15.47
C ASN A 37 16.52 10.47 14.27
N LYS A 38 15.52 10.54 13.37
CA LYS A 38 15.53 11.48 12.23
C LYS A 38 14.93 12.87 12.51
N ALA A 39 14.39 13.11 13.70
CA ALA A 39 13.66 14.35 14.02
C ALA A 39 14.41 15.32 14.96
N ARG A 40 15.70 15.11 15.22
CA ARG A 40 16.53 16.08 15.95
C ARG A 40 17.91 16.12 15.31
N TYR A 41 18.15 17.07 14.41
CA TYR A 41 19.47 17.68 14.17
C TYR A 41 19.26 18.77 13.09
N GLN A 42 18.62 19.86 13.47
CA GLN A 42 18.94 21.16 12.89
C GLN A 42 19.74 21.92 13.95
N THR A 43 20.83 22.53 13.50
CA THR A 43 21.82 23.34 14.24
C THR A 43 22.87 22.54 15.02
N LYS A 44 24.04 22.31 14.39
CA LYS A 44 25.37 22.75 14.86
C LYS A 44 26.50 22.05 14.08
N GLY A 45 27.43 22.86 13.56
CA GLY A 45 28.87 22.57 13.51
C GLY A 45 29.37 21.58 12.47
N VAL A 46 30.11 22.09 11.49
CA VAL A 46 30.96 21.33 10.57
C VAL A 46 32.08 20.62 11.34
N SER A 47 32.28 19.32 11.09
CA SER A 47 33.60 18.69 11.18
C SER A 47 33.84 17.80 9.95
N SER A 48 35.02 17.98 9.36
CA SER A 48 35.52 17.29 8.18
C SER A 48 36.08 15.93 8.58
N ASP A 49 35.30 14.85 8.37
CA ASP A 49 35.79 13.48 8.06
C ASP A 49 34.67 12.40 8.10
N GLY A 50 33.43 12.76 7.73
CA GLY A 50 32.28 11.84 7.75
C GLY A 50 31.72 11.44 6.37
N ARG A 51 32.41 11.75 5.26
CA ARG A 51 31.81 11.66 3.90
C ARG A 51 31.66 10.24 3.34
N SER A 52 32.32 9.23 3.92
CA SER A 52 32.28 7.86 3.37
C SER A 52 31.10 7.02 3.91
N ALA A 53 30.77 7.15 5.21
CA ALA A 53 29.76 6.30 5.85
C ALA A 53 28.31 6.77 5.63
N PHE A 54 28.08 8.07 5.42
CA PHE A 54 26.75 8.61 5.11
C PHE A 54 26.31 8.38 3.65
N LEU A 55 27.26 8.07 2.77
CA LEU A 55 26.99 7.77 1.37
C LEU A 55 26.50 6.33 1.17
N HIS A 56 26.84 5.41 2.09
CA HIS A 56 26.52 3.98 1.97
C HIS A 56 25.17 3.57 2.61
N ILE A 57 24.58 4.39 3.49
CA ILE A 57 23.20 4.18 4.03
C ILE A 57 22.15 4.89 3.14
N ARG A 58 22.59 5.45 2.01
CA ARG A 58 21.76 5.89 0.89
C ARG A 58 21.64 4.83 -0.21
N ASN A 59 22.02 3.58 0.08
CA ASN A 59 21.60 2.42 -0.70
C ASN A 59 20.07 2.30 -0.64
N SER A 60 19.42 3.07 -1.50
CA SER A 60 18.33 2.61 -2.37
C SER A 60 17.54 1.44 -1.80
N ILE A 61 16.58 1.75 -0.92
CA ILE A 61 15.35 0.97 -0.90
C ILE A 61 14.65 1.32 -2.21
N SER A 62 15.02 0.64 -3.29
CA SER A 62 14.25 0.63 -4.53
C SER A 62 12.84 0.14 -4.17
N MET A 63 11.81 0.81 -4.67
CA MET A 63 10.46 0.34 -4.45
C MET A 63 10.31 -1.03 -5.11
N ASP A 64 9.75 -1.98 -4.38
CA ASP A 64 9.47 -3.32 -4.89
C ASP A 64 8.09 -3.80 -4.43
N ILE A 65 7.69 -4.97 -4.93
CA ILE A 65 6.40 -5.59 -4.64
C ILE A 65 6.24 -5.79 -3.12
N GLN A 66 7.25 -6.35 -2.45
CA GLN A 66 7.16 -6.66 -1.03
C GLN A 66 7.05 -5.39 -0.18
N THR A 67 7.76 -4.33 -0.54
CA THR A 67 7.70 -3.03 0.11
C THR A 67 6.31 -2.42 -0.05
N CYS A 68 5.69 -2.55 -1.23
CA CYS A 68 4.30 -2.12 -1.44
C CYS A 68 3.33 -2.89 -0.54
N LEU A 69 3.44 -4.22 -0.49
CA LEU A 69 2.58 -5.07 0.35
C LEU A 69 2.77 -4.77 1.84
N ASN A 70 4.01 -4.62 2.30
CA ASN A 70 4.31 -4.24 3.68
C ASN A 70 3.67 -2.89 4.03
N LYS A 71 3.75 -1.90 3.13
CA LYS A 71 3.10 -0.60 3.30
C LYS A 71 1.58 -0.72 3.38
N LEU A 72 0.94 -1.53 2.54
CA LEU A 72 -0.49 -1.83 2.63
C LEU A 72 -0.84 -2.49 3.97
N GLY A 73 -0.03 -3.42 4.45
CA GLY A 73 -0.14 -4.02 5.78
C GLY A 73 -0.06 -2.98 6.91
N TYR A 74 0.83 -1.99 6.81
CA TYR A 74 0.93 -0.90 7.78
C TYR A 74 -0.26 0.08 7.72
N VAL A 75 -0.88 0.26 6.57
CA VAL A 75 -2.14 1.04 6.46
C VAL A 75 -3.25 0.31 7.23
N GLY A 76 -3.29 -1.02 7.17
CA GLY A 76 -4.16 -1.89 7.97
C GLY A 76 -5.60 -1.95 7.48
N VAL A 77 -6.21 -0.80 7.18
CA VAL A 77 -7.57 -0.71 6.60
C VAL A 77 -7.47 -0.17 5.18
N LEU A 78 -7.88 -0.97 4.21
CA LEU A 78 -7.75 -0.64 2.79
C LEU A 78 -9.12 -0.42 2.16
N ASN A 79 -9.17 0.45 1.15
CA ASN A 79 -10.37 0.67 0.37
C ASN A 79 -10.44 -0.36 -0.75
N PHE A 80 -11.49 -1.16 -0.77
CA PHE A 80 -11.76 -2.15 -1.82
C PHE A 80 -12.89 -1.62 -2.70
N ALA A 81 -12.60 -1.42 -3.98
CA ALA A 81 -13.61 -1.16 -5.00
C ALA A 81 -13.92 -2.44 -5.79
N THR A 82 -15.20 -2.70 -6.01
CA THR A 82 -15.73 -3.80 -6.83
C THR A 82 -16.84 -3.26 -7.73
N VAL A 83 -17.41 -4.11 -8.56
CA VAL A 83 -18.53 -3.77 -9.45
C VAL A 83 -19.71 -4.64 -9.07
N ASP A 84 -20.90 -4.07 -8.98
CA ASP A 84 -22.12 -4.84 -8.78
C ASP A 84 -22.70 -5.43 -10.07
N LYS A 85 -23.79 -6.19 -9.92
CA LYS A 85 -24.46 -6.87 -11.03
C LYS A 85 -25.00 -5.92 -12.10
N ASP A 86 -25.24 -4.65 -11.74
CA ASP A 86 -25.78 -3.62 -12.62
C ASP A 86 -24.64 -2.81 -13.26
N GLY A 87 -23.38 -3.16 -12.98
CA GLY A 87 -22.20 -2.48 -13.50
C GLY A 87 -21.79 -1.25 -12.69
N ALA A 88 -22.46 -0.95 -11.57
CA ALA A 88 -22.15 0.22 -10.77
C ALA A 88 -20.92 -0.02 -9.87
N PRO A 89 -20.01 0.96 -9.76
CA PRO A 89 -18.84 0.85 -8.90
C PRO A 89 -19.24 0.95 -7.43
N GLN A 90 -18.65 0.09 -6.61
CA GLN A 90 -18.93 0.00 -5.18
C GLN A 90 -17.61 0.10 -4.41
N VAL A 91 -17.58 0.78 -3.28
CA VAL A 91 -16.35 0.93 -2.46
C VAL A 91 -16.64 0.78 -0.97
N ARG A 92 -15.72 0.16 -0.24
CA ARG A 92 -15.77 0.01 1.22
C ARG A 92 -14.39 -0.22 1.83
N ASN A 93 -14.31 -0.06 3.15
CA ASN A 93 -13.12 -0.37 3.93
C ASN A 93 -13.08 -1.86 4.32
N ILE A 94 -11.93 -2.50 4.16
CA ILE A 94 -11.64 -3.87 4.55
C ILE A 94 -10.36 -3.89 5.39
N SER A 95 -10.43 -4.52 6.56
CA SER A 95 -9.33 -4.65 7.52
C SER A 95 -8.88 -6.09 7.73
N ALA A 96 -9.80 -7.05 7.58
CA ALA A 96 -9.55 -8.48 7.73
C ALA A 96 -8.79 -9.03 6.52
N ILE A 97 -7.48 -8.74 6.46
CA ILE A 97 -6.56 -9.03 5.36
C ILE A 97 -5.33 -9.71 5.94
N HIS A 98 -4.86 -10.75 5.26
CA HIS A 98 -3.62 -11.45 5.52
C HIS A 98 -2.77 -11.47 4.25
N TYR A 99 -1.44 -11.48 4.41
CA TYR A 99 -0.49 -11.53 3.30
C TYR A 99 0.41 -12.75 3.47
N GLU A 100 0.41 -13.65 2.49
CA GLU A 100 1.32 -14.81 2.43
C GLU A 100 2.20 -14.66 1.19
N GLY A 101 3.47 -14.28 1.38
CA GLY A 101 4.33 -13.90 0.27
C GLY A 101 3.73 -12.72 -0.51
N THR A 102 3.35 -12.96 -1.76
CA THR A 102 2.65 -11.99 -2.61
C THR A 102 1.14 -12.24 -2.70
N ASP A 103 0.61 -13.29 -2.10
CA ASP A 103 -0.82 -13.57 -2.13
C ASP A 103 -1.54 -12.70 -1.09
N ILE A 104 -2.65 -12.07 -1.50
CA ILE A 104 -3.47 -11.23 -0.62
C ILE A 104 -4.75 -11.99 -0.27
N TYR A 105 -4.86 -12.44 0.97
CA TYR A 105 -6.03 -13.12 1.51
C TYR A 105 -6.91 -12.14 2.28
N PHE A 106 -8.23 -12.28 2.17
CA PHE A 106 -9.17 -11.49 2.96
C PHE A 106 -10.50 -12.22 3.10
N LEU A 107 -11.31 -11.79 4.06
CA LEU A 107 -12.61 -12.42 4.33
C LEU A 107 -13.78 -11.46 4.29
N THR A 108 -14.95 -12.02 4.00
CA THR A 108 -16.23 -11.32 4.17
C THR A 108 -17.37 -12.31 4.36
N ALA A 109 -18.38 -11.91 5.14
CA ALA A 109 -19.57 -12.71 5.38
C ALA A 109 -20.36 -12.96 4.09
N ARG A 110 -20.80 -14.20 3.87
CA ARG A 110 -21.52 -14.65 2.65
C ARG A 110 -22.76 -13.82 2.32
N GLY A 111 -23.45 -13.30 3.32
CA GLY A 111 -24.67 -12.50 3.13
C GLY A 111 -24.44 -11.09 2.58
N LYS A 112 -23.20 -10.58 2.59
CA LYS A 112 -22.89 -9.20 2.19
C LYS A 112 -22.91 -9.03 0.67
N SER A 113 -23.36 -7.86 0.21
CA SER A 113 -23.29 -7.49 -1.22
C SER A 113 -21.87 -7.59 -1.77
N PHE A 114 -20.86 -7.23 -0.95
CA PHE A 114 -19.45 -7.38 -1.29
C PHE A 114 -19.07 -8.83 -1.63
N CYS A 115 -19.54 -9.82 -0.87
CA CYS A 115 -19.28 -11.23 -1.17
C CYS A 115 -19.85 -11.60 -2.55
N ARG A 116 -21.12 -11.27 -2.80
CA ARG A 116 -21.78 -11.52 -4.08
C ARG A 116 -21.03 -10.89 -5.26
N GLN A 117 -20.60 -9.64 -5.12
CA GLN A 117 -19.83 -8.91 -6.14
C GLN A 117 -18.50 -9.61 -6.49
N LEU A 118 -17.81 -10.17 -5.50
CA LEU A 118 -16.57 -10.91 -5.70
C LEU A 118 -16.81 -12.26 -6.38
N ILE A 119 -17.94 -12.92 -6.08
CA ILE A 119 -18.31 -14.19 -6.71
C ILE A 119 -18.69 -13.98 -8.16
N ASP A 120 -19.52 -12.99 -8.45
CA ASP A 120 -20.11 -12.77 -9.78
C ASP A 120 -19.08 -12.18 -10.77
N ASN A 121 -18.25 -11.23 -10.31
CA ASN A 121 -17.31 -10.51 -11.17
C ASN A 121 -15.85 -10.75 -10.75
N GLY A 122 -15.57 -10.63 -9.45
CA GLY A 122 -14.24 -10.82 -8.88
C GLY A 122 -13.24 -9.69 -9.15
N GLN A 123 -13.51 -8.78 -10.10
CA GLN A 123 -12.66 -7.62 -10.33
C GLN A 123 -12.61 -6.72 -9.09
N VAL A 124 -11.39 -6.38 -8.68
CA VAL A 124 -11.15 -5.56 -7.49
C VAL A 124 -10.05 -4.52 -7.75
N GLN A 125 -10.28 -3.31 -7.23
CA GLN A 125 -9.22 -2.32 -7.01
C GLN A 125 -9.03 -2.14 -5.51
N ILE A 126 -7.79 -2.20 -5.03
CA ILE A 126 -7.46 -1.90 -3.64
C ILE A 126 -6.64 -0.61 -3.60
N LEU A 127 -6.98 0.30 -2.70
CA LEU A 127 -6.26 1.55 -2.50
C LEU A 127 -5.77 1.65 -1.05
N GLY A 128 -4.45 1.81 -0.92
CA GLY A 128 -3.80 2.24 0.31
C GLY A 128 -3.21 3.63 0.14
N TYR A 129 -3.41 4.48 1.14
CA TYR A 129 -2.83 5.82 1.21
C TYR A 129 -2.05 5.98 2.51
N THR A 130 -0.78 6.36 2.40
CA THR A 130 0.08 6.54 3.57
C THR A 130 0.16 8.00 4.00
N ARG A 131 0.56 8.23 5.26
CA ARG A 131 0.83 9.58 5.78
C ARG A 131 1.90 10.36 4.99
N TYR A 132 2.72 9.67 4.20
CA TYR A 132 3.79 10.24 3.39
C TYR A 132 3.35 10.59 1.97
N LYS A 133 2.04 10.69 1.70
CA LYS A 133 1.50 11.01 0.37
C LYS A 133 1.85 9.95 -0.69
N GLU A 134 2.09 8.72 -0.23
CA GLU A 134 2.26 7.54 -1.08
C GLU A 134 0.89 6.92 -1.30
N THR A 135 0.61 6.59 -2.55
CA THR A 135 -0.59 5.91 -3.00
C THR A 135 -0.17 4.57 -3.59
N ILE A 136 -0.76 3.49 -3.09
CA ILE A 136 -0.53 2.14 -3.58
C ILE A 136 -1.86 1.60 -4.05
N ARG A 137 -1.94 1.29 -5.35
CA ARG A 137 -3.11 0.71 -5.97
C ARG A 137 -2.82 -0.71 -6.40
N VAL A 138 -3.66 -1.64 -5.99
CA VAL A 138 -3.67 -3.02 -6.50
C VAL A 138 -4.85 -3.17 -7.44
N SER A 139 -4.62 -3.75 -8.60
CA SER A 139 -5.65 -4.03 -9.61
C SER A 139 -5.56 -5.50 -9.99
N GLY A 140 -6.60 -6.28 -9.69
CA GLY A 140 -6.58 -7.71 -9.94
C GLY A 140 -7.96 -8.35 -9.85
N LYS A 141 -7.96 -9.69 -9.78
CA LYS A 141 -9.17 -10.48 -9.59
C LYS A 141 -9.08 -11.25 -8.27
N ALA A 142 -10.08 -11.07 -7.42
CA ALA A 142 -10.29 -11.91 -6.26
C ALA A 142 -11.00 -13.19 -6.66
N VAL A 143 -10.50 -14.32 -6.18
CA VAL A 143 -11.12 -15.64 -6.35
C VAL A 143 -11.40 -16.25 -4.99
N GLN A 144 -12.46 -17.06 -4.89
CA GLN A 144 -12.72 -17.79 -3.66
C GLN A 144 -11.58 -18.78 -3.39
N VAL A 145 -11.13 -18.83 -2.15
CA VAL A 145 -10.18 -19.84 -1.69
C VAL A 145 -10.83 -21.23 -1.76
N PRO A 146 -10.11 -22.30 -2.13
CA PRO A 146 -10.66 -23.66 -2.15
C PRO A 146 -11.28 -24.06 -0.81
N LYS A 147 -12.37 -24.84 -0.83
CA LYS A 147 -13.10 -25.25 0.39
C LYS A 147 -12.20 -25.89 1.45
N ALA A 148 -11.21 -26.67 1.03
CA ALA A 148 -10.24 -27.33 1.93
C ALA A 148 -9.36 -26.35 2.71
N GLU A 149 -9.17 -25.12 2.21
CA GLU A 149 -8.27 -24.11 2.80
C GLU A 149 -9.02 -22.96 3.48
N GLN A 150 -10.35 -22.87 3.33
CA GLN A 150 -11.18 -21.82 3.91
C GLN A 150 -10.97 -21.67 5.42
N VAL A 151 -10.96 -22.78 6.15
CA VAL A 151 -10.79 -22.82 7.62
C VAL A 151 -9.41 -22.32 8.01
N LYS A 152 -8.35 -22.84 7.36
CA LYS A 152 -6.95 -22.48 7.60
C LYS A 152 -6.75 -20.96 7.56
N TRP A 153 -7.15 -20.32 6.45
CA TRP A 153 -6.88 -18.90 6.25
C TRP A 153 -7.77 -17.99 7.09
N ARG A 154 -9.02 -18.39 7.34
CA ARG A 154 -9.91 -17.65 8.24
C ARG A 154 -9.34 -17.65 9.66
N ASP A 155 -8.98 -18.80 10.19
CA ASP A 155 -8.49 -18.90 11.56
C ASP A 155 -7.16 -18.16 11.75
N LEU A 156 -6.29 -18.16 10.73
CA LEU A 156 -5.08 -17.34 10.72
C LEU A 156 -5.40 -15.83 10.80
N ILE A 157 -6.35 -15.32 10.01
CA ILE A 157 -6.77 -13.92 10.09
C ILE A 157 -7.32 -13.58 11.48
N TYR A 158 -8.10 -14.47 12.09
CA TYR A 158 -8.63 -14.24 13.45
C TYR A 158 -7.53 -14.24 14.51
N GLU A 159 -6.52 -15.11 14.38
CA GLU A 159 -5.35 -15.12 15.26
C GLU A 159 -4.54 -13.81 15.13
N GLU A 160 -4.34 -13.32 13.91
CA GLU A 160 -3.65 -12.06 13.62
C GLU A 160 -4.44 -10.83 14.05
N GLN A 161 -5.78 -10.92 14.00
CA GLN A 161 -6.70 -9.83 14.27
C GLN A 161 -7.75 -10.21 15.33
N PRO A 162 -7.37 -10.31 16.62
CA PRO A 162 -8.26 -10.82 17.67
C PRO A 162 -9.55 -10.02 17.89
N TYR A 163 -9.63 -8.76 17.42
CA TYR A 163 -10.85 -7.97 17.52
C TYR A 163 -12.01 -8.56 16.72
N LEU A 164 -11.74 -9.37 15.69
CA LEU A 164 -12.77 -10.02 14.88
C LEU A 164 -13.64 -10.97 15.71
N GLU A 165 -13.10 -11.51 16.81
CA GLU A 165 -13.87 -12.33 17.76
C GLU A 165 -15.00 -11.53 18.42
N ASN A 166 -14.83 -10.22 18.60
CA ASN A 166 -15.91 -9.35 19.10
C ASN A 166 -17.00 -9.10 18.05
N VAL A 167 -16.68 -9.23 16.77
CA VAL A 167 -17.60 -9.00 15.65
C VAL A 167 -18.36 -10.28 15.32
N TYR A 168 -17.66 -11.41 15.32
CA TYR A 168 -18.18 -12.74 14.98
C TYR A 168 -17.68 -13.76 16.02
N PRO A 169 -18.31 -13.83 17.20
CA PRO A 169 -17.88 -14.69 18.30
C PRO A 169 -18.12 -16.17 18.01
N GLY A 170 -17.20 -17.03 18.47
CA GLY A 170 -17.27 -18.48 18.41
C GLY A 170 -17.50 -18.99 16.98
N GLU A 171 -18.47 -19.89 16.82
CA GLU A 171 -18.79 -20.50 15.53
C GLU A 171 -19.47 -19.55 14.53
N THR A 172 -19.84 -18.32 14.94
CA THR A 172 -20.47 -17.37 14.01
C THR A 172 -19.53 -16.93 12.88
N LYS A 173 -18.20 -16.98 13.09
CA LYS A 173 -17.19 -16.76 12.03
C LYS A 173 -17.28 -17.73 10.86
N ASN A 174 -18.00 -18.85 11.01
CA ASN A 174 -18.24 -19.79 9.92
C ASN A 174 -19.10 -19.20 8.79
N ILE A 175 -19.73 -18.04 8.99
CA ILE A 175 -20.43 -17.30 7.92
C ILE A 175 -19.49 -16.59 6.95
N ASP A 176 -18.22 -16.43 7.31
CA ASP A 176 -17.23 -15.81 6.45
C ASP A 176 -16.76 -16.75 5.34
N THR A 177 -16.43 -16.13 4.21
CA THR A 177 -15.80 -16.79 3.07
C THR A 177 -14.50 -16.06 2.76
N MET A 178 -13.45 -16.86 2.57
CA MET A 178 -12.11 -16.45 2.18
C MET A 178 -12.00 -16.24 0.68
N PHE A 179 -11.34 -15.15 0.34
CA PHE A 179 -10.93 -14.80 -1.01
C PHE A 179 -9.42 -14.58 -1.06
N VAL A 180 -8.83 -14.77 -2.23
CA VAL A 180 -7.42 -14.54 -2.50
C VAL A 180 -7.23 -13.80 -3.83
N ILE A 181 -6.20 -12.96 -3.91
CA ILE A 181 -5.74 -12.29 -5.13
C ILE A 181 -4.30 -12.75 -5.39
N LYS A 182 -4.06 -13.36 -6.54
CA LYS A 182 -2.75 -13.93 -6.93
C LYS A 182 -2.16 -13.31 -8.19
N ASP A 183 -3.02 -12.96 -9.16
CA ASP A 183 -2.64 -12.25 -10.37
C ASP A 183 -3.13 -10.81 -10.29
N TYR A 184 -2.20 -9.87 -10.13
CA TYR A 184 -2.53 -8.45 -10.02
C TYR A 184 -1.38 -7.53 -10.42
N THR A 185 -1.71 -6.28 -10.72
CA THR A 185 -0.72 -5.20 -10.91
C THR A 185 -0.73 -4.27 -9.71
N ILE A 186 0.43 -3.73 -9.36
CA ILE A 186 0.59 -2.66 -8.39
C ILE A 186 0.95 -1.37 -9.14
N GLU A 187 0.30 -0.26 -8.80
CA GLU A 187 0.75 1.09 -9.12
C GLU A 187 1.14 1.79 -7.82
N TYR A 188 2.44 2.08 -7.68
CA TYR A 188 2.97 2.93 -6.62
C TYR A 188 3.10 4.35 -7.15
N PHE A 189 2.63 5.32 -6.37
CA PHE A 189 2.70 6.73 -6.72
C PHE A 189 2.97 7.61 -5.51
N CYS A 190 4.03 8.41 -5.55
CA CYS A 190 4.44 9.28 -4.46
C CYS A 190 4.45 10.75 -4.88
N LEU A 191 3.59 11.54 -4.25
CA LEU A 191 3.44 12.98 -4.51
C LEU A 191 4.40 13.85 -3.69
N SER A 192 5.06 13.30 -2.66
CA SER A 192 5.94 14.07 -1.78
C SER A 192 7.38 14.20 -2.29
N THR A 193 7.68 13.67 -3.48
CA THR A 193 9.01 13.72 -4.10
C THR A 193 9.03 14.66 -5.31
N ARG A 194 10.21 15.21 -5.62
CA ARG A 194 10.45 15.97 -6.85
C ARG A 194 11.76 15.48 -7.51
N PRO A 195 11.72 14.93 -8.73
CA PRO A 195 10.50 14.58 -9.46
C PRO A 195 9.64 13.60 -8.67
N ILE A 196 8.32 13.64 -8.88
CA ILE A 196 7.41 12.62 -8.35
C ILE A 196 7.88 11.22 -8.76
N THR A 197 7.50 10.20 -7.99
CA THR A 197 7.85 8.81 -8.31
C THR A 197 6.61 8.01 -8.61
N ARG A 198 6.61 7.27 -9.73
CA ARG A 198 5.55 6.38 -10.16
C ARG A 198 6.17 5.07 -10.65
N GLU A 199 5.71 3.96 -10.12
CA GLU A 199 6.22 2.64 -10.50
C GLU A 199 5.07 1.65 -10.67
N TYR A 200 5.29 0.68 -11.56
CA TYR A 200 4.33 -0.35 -11.88
C TYR A 200 4.97 -1.71 -11.67
N PHE A 201 4.25 -2.61 -10.99
CA PHE A 201 4.71 -3.97 -10.74
C PHE A 201 3.64 -4.97 -11.17
N THR A 202 4.06 -6.17 -11.55
CA THR A 202 3.19 -7.30 -11.89
C THR A 202 3.44 -8.44 -10.91
N VAL A 203 2.37 -9.09 -10.46
CA VAL A 203 2.41 -10.31 -9.65
C VAL A 203 1.62 -11.39 -10.39
N GLY A 204 2.17 -12.62 -10.40
CA GLY A 204 1.61 -13.74 -11.15
C GLY A 204 1.63 -13.48 -12.65
N ASN A 205 0.53 -13.80 -13.32
CA ASN A 205 0.33 -13.67 -14.76
C ASN A 205 -0.28 -12.31 -15.17
N ALA A 206 -0.30 -11.33 -14.27
CA ALA A 206 -0.90 -10.03 -14.56
C ALA A 206 -0.09 -9.24 -15.60
N VAL A 207 -0.82 -8.49 -16.43
CA VAL A 207 -0.23 -7.63 -17.45
C VAL A 207 -0.51 -6.18 -17.11
N VAL A 208 0.54 -5.37 -17.01
CA VAL A 208 0.41 -3.91 -16.89
C VAL A 208 -0.01 -3.35 -18.24
N LYS A 209 -1.14 -2.65 -18.26
CA LYS A 209 -1.50 -1.78 -19.38
C LYS A 209 -0.73 -0.47 -19.22
N PRO A 210 0.05 -0.04 -20.23
CA PRO A 210 0.66 1.28 -20.23
C PRO A 210 -0.37 2.36 -19.93
N LYS A 211 0.09 3.42 -19.27
CA LYS A 211 -0.70 4.61 -18.99
C LYS A 211 0.14 5.83 -19.25
N GLY A 212 -0.53 6.93 -19.57
CA GLY A 212 0.07 8.25 -19.70
C GLY A 212 0.25 8.63 -21.16
N TYR A 213 1.43 9.17 -21.48
CA TYR A 213 1.71 9.76 -22.77
C TYR A 213 3.02 9.24 -23.34
N GLN A 214 3.10 9.18 -24.66
CA GLN A 214 4.28 8.80 -25.42
C GLN A 214 4.53 9.83 -26.51
N ILE A 215 5.80 10.20 -26.70
CA ILE A 215 6.24 11.00 -27.84
C ILE A 215 6.57 10.03 -28.98
N THR A 216 6.07 10.32 -30.17
CA THR A 216 6.22 9.52 -31.39
C THR A 216 7.30 10.07 -32.30
N ASP A 217 7.58 9.37 -33.39
CA ASP A 217 8.58 9.76 -34.39
C ASP A 217 8.19 11.01 -35.20
N ALA A 218 6.95 11.53 -35.03
CA ALA A 218 6.54 12.83 -35.57
C ALA A 218 7.20 14.02 -34.83
N CYS A 219 7.99 13.78 -33.79
CA CYS A 219 8.65 14.82 -33.02
C CYS A 219 9.69 15.59 -33.85
N ILE A 220 9.51 16.91 -33.96
CA ILE A 220 10.46 17.80 -34.65
C ILE A 220 11.55 18.39 -33.75
N GLY A 221 11.75 17.86 -32.53
CA GLY A 221 12.82 18.29 -31.63
C GLY A 221 12.69 19.70 -31.03
N CYS A 222 11.53 20.38 -31.13
CA CYS A 222 11.37 21.78 -30.71
C CYS A 222 11.53 22.05 -29.19
N GLY A 223 11.44 21.02 -28.34
CA GLY A 223 11.63 21.13 -26.88
C GLY A 223 10.48 21.76 -26.10
N THR A 224 9.35 22.16 -26.72
CA THR A 224 8.19 22.75 -26.02
C THR A 224 7.67 21.84 -24.90
N CYS A 225 7.53 20.55 -25.18
CA CYS A 225 7.06 19.56 -24.20
C CYS A 225 7.92 19.54 -22.92
N GLN A 226 9.25 19.65 -23.06
CA GLN A 226 10.18 19.67 -21.95
C GLN A 226 10.03 20.94 -21.10
N LYS A 227 9.93 22.11 -21.75
CA LYS A 227 9.77 23.41 -21.09
C LYS A 227 8.49 23.50 -20.25
N VAL A 228 7.39 22.93 -20.74
CA VAL A 228 6.10 22.96 -20.05
C VAL A 228 5.92 21.84 -19.02
N CYS A 229 6.84 20.86 -18.94
CA CYS A 229 6.69 19.73 -18.03
C CYS A 229 6.95 20.16 -16.57
N PRO A 230 5.96 20.16 -15.67
CA PRO A 230 6.14 20.64 -14.29
C PRO A 230 7.12 19.78 -13.47
N GLN A 231 7.36 18.54 -13.90
CA GLN A 231 8.23 17.58 -13.23
C GLN A 231 9.61 17.46 -13.88
N ASN A 232 9.89 18.22 -14.95
CA ASN A 232 11.09 18.04 -15.76
C ASN A 232 11.29 16.57 -16.15
N ALA A 233 10.20 15.88 -16.53
CA ALA A 233 10.18 14.43 -16.76
C ALA A 233 10.43 14.06 -18.23
N ILE A 234 10.97 14.98 -19.04
CA ILE A 234 11.20 14.75 -20.47
C ILE A 234 12.68 14.99 -20.77
N ASP A 235 13.32 13.97 -21.32
CA ASP A 235 14.71 14.00 -21.75
C ASP A 235 14.80 14.39 -23.23
N ALA A 236 15.83 15.17 -23.56
CA ALA A 236 16.13 15.54 -24.93
C ALA A 236 16.60 14.32 -25.72
N GLY A 237 16.21 14.25 -26.99
CA GLY A 237 16.52 13.16 -27.91
C GLY A 237 15.81 13.34 -29.25
N GLU A 238 16.00 12.39 -30.15
CA GLU A 238 15.35 12.32 -31.47
C GLU A 238 14.60 10.98 -31.60
N PRO A 239 13.32 10.87 -31.15
CA PRO A 239 12.49 11.91 -30.54
C PRO A 239 12.81 12.16 -29.04
N PHE A 240 12.22 13.22 -28.47
CA PHE A 240 12.24 13.44 -27.01
C PHE A 240 11.59 12.25 -26.28
N ILE A 241 12.02 11.96 -25.04
CA ILE A 241 11.55 10.77 -24.30
C ILE A 241 10.95 11.19 -22.96
N ILE A 242 9.72 10.73 -22.67
CA ILE A 242 9.08 10.93 -21.36
C ILE A 242 9.55 9.84 -20.39
N ARG A 243 10.20 10.24 -19.29
CA ARG A 243 10.49 9.39 -18.14
C ARG A 243 9.20 9.04 -17.41
N GLN A 244 8.68 7.85 -17.71
CA GLN A 244 7.36 7.39 -17.24
C GLN A 244 7.30 7.27 -15.72
N ASN A 245 8.41 6.94 -15.08
CA ASN A 245 8.52 6.86 -13.62
C ASN A 245 8.46 8.23 -12.92
N ASN A 246 8.64 9.32 -13.66
CA ASN A 246 8.58 10.70 -13.16
C ASN A 246 7.40 11.48 -13.74
N CYS A 247 6.54 10.83 -14.52
CA CYS A 247 5.44 11.48 -15.24
C CYS A 247 4.18 11.59 -14.37
N LEU A 248 3.62 12.81 -14.30
CA LEU A 248 2.34 13.06 -13.61
C LEU A 248 1.15 12.50 -14.38
N GLN A 249 1.34 12.16 -15.66
CA GLN A 249 0.27 11.85 -16.60
C GLN A 249 -0.75 13.00 -16.72
N CYS A 250 -0.31 14.24 -16.53
CA CYS A 250 -1.18 15.42 -16.56
C CYS A 250 -1.58 15.87 -17.97
N GLY A 251 -0.81 15.52 -19.01
CA GLY A 251 -1.12 15.90 -20.40
C GLY A 251 -0.62 17.27 -20.84
N ASN A 252 0.06 18.04 -19.99
CA ASN A 252 0.51 19.38 -20.40
C ASN A 252 1.42 19.38 -21.64
N CYS A 253 2.29 18.37 -21.77
CA CYS A 253 3.12 18.20 -22.96
C CYS A 253 2.29 17.89 -24.22
N PHE A 254 1.22 17.09 -24.07
CA PHE A 254 0.31 16.71 -25.14
C PHE A 254 -0.42 17.93 -25.69
N GLU A 255 -0.96 18.77 -24.80
CA GLU A 255 -1.71 19.98 -25.17
C GLU A 255 -0.85 21.05 -25.86
N HIS A 256 0.45 21.10 -25.58
CA HIS A 256 1.36 22.12 -26.09
C HIS A 256 2.29 21.64 -27.22
N CYS A 257 2.09 20.42 -27.74
CA CYS A 257 2.90 19.93 -28.85
C CYS A 257 2.44 20.57 -30.16
N PRO A 258 3.24 21.42 -30.82
CA PRO A 258 2.80 22.17 -32.02
C PRO A 258 2.57 21.28 -33.25
N VAL A 259 3.07 20.04 -33.22
CA VAL A 259 2.97 19.05 -34.29
C VAL A 259 2.21 17.79 -33.85
N GLU A 260 1.52 17.85 -32.70
CA GLU A 260 0.71 16.75 -32.16
C GLU A 260 1.44 15.39 -32.06
N ALA A 261 2.77 15.41 -31.91
CA ALA A 261 3.60 14.21 -31.88
C ALA A 261 3.47 13.38 -30.60
N ILE A 262 2.58 13.74 -29.67
CA ILE A 262 2.39 13.06 -28.39
C ILE A 262 1.03 12.38 -28.39
N ILE A 263 0.98 11.11 -28.01
CA ILE A 263 -0.25 10.31 -27.95
C ILE A 263 -0.50 9.78 -26.54
N ARG A 264 -1.76 9.44 -26.24
CA ARG A 264 -2.12 8.65 -25.06
C ARG A 264 -1.76 7.18 -25.30
N ARG A 265 -1.23 6.52 -24.29
CA ARG A 265 -0.82 5.11 -24.32
C ARG A 265 -1.43 4.32 -23.17
#